data_AF-A0A285QGG0-F1
#
_entry.id   AF-A0A285QGG0-F1
#
_cell.length_a   1.000
_cell.length_b   1.000
_cell.length_c   1.000
_cell.angle_alpha   90.00
_cell.angle_beta   90.00
_cell.angle_gamma   90.00
#
_symmetry.space_group_name_H-M   'P 1'
#
loop_
_entity.id
_entity.type
_entity.pdbx_description
1 polymer ?
#
loop_
_entity_poly.entity_id
_entity_poly.type
_entity_poly.pdbx_seq_one_letter_code
_entity_poly.pdbx_strand_id
1 'polypeptide(L)' 'MSATGGQVAAAMLVPPLGVYLRRGGGRPFWTAAALTLLAWVPGVVFALWTVLRREGDASPARG' A
#
# COMPACT_ATOMS: atom_id res chain seq x y z
N MET A 1 -2.59 -17.01 25.20
CA MET A 1 -3.40 -16.96 23.97
C MET A 1 -2.44 -16.97 22.79
N SER A 2 -2.18 -18.16 22.27
CA SER A 2 -1.18 -18.43 21.22
C SER A 2 -1.73 -17.96 19.87
N ALA A 3 -1.04 -17.05 19.20
CA ALA A 3 -1.44 -16.59 17.87
C ALA A 3 -1.21 -17.71 16.83
N THR A 4 -2.25 -18.10 16.11
CA THR A 4 -2.18 -19.12 15.06
C THR A 4 -1.39 -18.56 13.88
N GLY A 5 -0.32 -19.25 13.44
CA GLY A 5 0.63 -18.76 12.43
C GLY A 5 0.01 -18.23 11.13
N GLY A 6 -1.19 -18.70 10.76
CA GLY A 6 -1.95 -18.19 9.62
C GLY A 6 -2.29 -16.69 9.69
N GLN A 7 -2.47 -16.12 10.89
CA GLN A 7 -2.77 -14.69 11.05
C GLN A 7 -1.56 -13.80 10.76
N VAL A 8 -0.34 -14.32 10.95
CA VAL A 8 0.90 -13.60 10.66
C VAL A 8 1.14 -13.53 9.15
N ALA A 9 0.90 -14.64 8.44
CA ALA A 9 0.99 -14.68 6.98
C ALA A 9 -0.01 -13.71 6.31
N ALA A 10 -1.27 -13.69 6.78
CA ALA A 10 -2.27 -12.75 6.28
C ALA A 10 -1.93 -11.27 6.62
N ALA A 11 -1.31 -11.03 7.79
CA ALA A 11 -0.85 -9.69 8.19
C ALA A 11 0.36 -9.19 7.38
N MET A 12 1.18 -10.08 6.82
CA MET A 12 2.28 -9.70 5.93
C MET A 12 1.79 -9.30 4.52
N LEU A 13 0.71 -9.93 4.02
CA LEU A 13 0.18 -9.65 2.69
C LEU A 13 -0.82 -8.48 2.68
N VAL A 14 -1.65 -8.33 3.72
CA VAL A 14 -2.57 -7.20 3.92
C VAL A 14 -2.61 -6.83 5.42
N PRO A 15 -1.71 -5.94 5.89
CA PRO A 15 -1.55 -5.60 7.31
C PRO A 15 -2.86 -5.18 8.00
N PRO A 16 -3.73 -4.34 7.39
CA PRO A 16 -4.99 -3.94 8.00
C PRO A 16 -5.95 -5.11 8.21
N LEU A 17 -5.96 -6.09 7.28
CA LEU A 17 -6.88 -7.22 7.33
C LEU A 17 -6.51 -8.19 8.47
N GLY A 18 -5.22 -8.47 8.66
CA GLY A 18 -4.73 -9.29 9.78
C GLY A 18 -5.02 -8.67 11.15
N VAL A 19 -4.96 -7.33 11.25
CA VAL A 19 -5.31 -6.59 12.49
C VAL A 19 -6.82 -6.57 12.70
N TYR A 20 -7.62 -6.35 11.65
CA TYR A 20 -9.08 -6.37 11.71
C TYR A 20 -9.61 -7.72 12.22
N LEU A 21 -9.10 -8.83 11.69
CA LEU A 21 -9.54 -10.18 12.07
C LEU A 21 -9.20 -10.56 13.52
N ARG A 22 -8.21 -9.90 14.15
CA ARG A 22 -7.72 -10.25 15.49
C ARG A 22 -8.07 -9.22 16.58
N ARG A 23 -8.28 -7.96 16.22
CA ARG A 23 -8.60 -6.85 17.14
C ARG A 23 -9.87 -6.07 16.77
N GLY A 24 -10.53 -6.41 15.67
CA GLY A 24 -11.69 -5.67 15.15
C GLY A 24 -11.31 -4.32 14.53
N GLY A 25 -12.33 -3.48 14.23
CA GLY A 25 -12.17 -2.13 13.65
C GLY A 25 -11.70 -1.04 14.62
N GLY A 26 -11.01 -1.42 15.70
CA GLY A 26 -10.55 -0.48 16.73
C GLY A 26 -9.35 0.39 16.30
N ARG A 27 -8.86 1.21 17.22
CA ARG A 27 -7.65 2.06 17.03
C ARG A 27 -6.47 1.36 16.33
N PRO A 28 -6.12 0.10 16.66
CA PRO A 28 -5.01 -0.60 16.01
C PRO A 28 -5.20 -0.85 14.51
N PHE A 29 -6.45 -1.07 14.06
CA PHE A 29 -6.77 -1.23 12.64
C PHE A 29 -6.54 0.08 11.89
N TRP A 30 -7.06 1.20 12.43
CA TRP A 30 -6.88 2.52 11.84
C TRP A 30 -5.42 2.97 11.82
N THR A 31 -4.63 2.65 12.85
CA THR A 31 -3.18 2.92 12.83
C THR A 31 -2.49 2.14 11.72
N ALA A 32 -2.76 0.84 11.57
CA ALA A 32 -2.18 0.03 10.50
C ALA A 32 -2.62 0.50 9.10
N ALA A 33 -3.89 0.86 8.94
CA ALA A 33 -4.42 1.43 7.70
C ALA A 33 -3.76 2.77 7.36
N ALA A 34 -3.64 3.68 8.33
CA ALA A 34 -2.98 4.97 8.14
C ALA A 34 -1.51 4.81 7.76
N LEU A 35 -0.75 3.93 8.44
CA LEU A 35 0.66 3.68 8.12
C LEU A 35 0.81 3.10 6.71
N THR A 36 -0.10 2.21 6.30
CA THR A 36 -0.12 1.61 4.96
C THR A 36 -0.40 2.69 3.90
N LEU A 37 -1.40 3.54 4.11
CA LEU A 37 -1.69 4.66 3.20
C LEU A 37 -0.52 5.65 3.14
N LEU A 38 0.08 5.99 4.28
CA LEU A 38 1.17 6.97 4.34
C LEU A 38 2.41 6.52 3.56
N ALA A 39 2.71 5.22 3.54
CA ALA A 39 3.82 4.67 2.76
C ALA A 39 3.42 4.38 1.29
N TRP A 40 2.15 4.08 1.03
CA TRP A 40 1.66 3.75 -0.32
C TRP A 40 1.49 4.98 -1.21
N VAL A 41 0.87 6.05 -0.69
CA VAL A 41 0.64 7.31 -1.41
C VAL A 41 1.93 7.89 -2.03
N PRO A 42 3.06 8.05 -1.31
CA PRO A 42 4.29 8.59 -1.91
C PRO A 42 4.85 7.67 -3.00
N GLY A 43 4.72 6.35 -2.86
CA GLY A 43 5.13 5.40 -3.90
C GLY A 43 4.29 5.53 -5.18
N VAL A 44 2.96 5.66 -5.04
CA VAL A 44 2.06 5.89 -6.18
C VAL A 44 2.33 7.24 -6.85
N VAL A 45 2.53 8.30 -6.07
CA VAL A 45 2.87 9.63 -6.61
C VAL A 45 4.20 9.58 -7.36
N PHE A 46 5.22 8.90 -6.84
CA PHE A 46 6.50 8.73 -7.51
C PHE A 46 6.36 7.91 -8.81
N ALA A 47 5.59 6.83 -8.80
CA ALA A 47 5.31 6.03 -9.99
C ALA A 47 4.56 6.84 -11.06
N LEU A 48 3.52 7.59 -10.68
CA LEU A 48 2.80 8.48 -11.58
C LEU A 48 3.72 9.58 -12.14
N TRP A 49 4.55 10.19 -11.30
CA TRP A 49 5.50 11.21 -11.74
C TRP A 49 6.52 10.67 -12.74
N THR A 50 7.02 9.44 -12.55
CA THR A 50 7.98 8.82 -13.48
C THR A 50 7.34 8.41 -14.80
N VAL A 51 6.09 7.94 -14.80
CA VAL A 51 5.33 7.58 -16.01
C VAL A 51 4.93 8.84 -16.78
N LEU A 52 4.23 9.78 -16.13
CA LEU A 52 3.73 11.00 -16.77
C LEU A 52 4.84 11.90 -17.31
N ARG A 53 6.03 11.89 -16.68
CA ARG A 53 7.19 12.66 -17.19
C ARG A 53 7.89 12.02 -18.38
N ARG A 54 7.56 10.80 -18.77
CA ARG A 54 8.17 10.12 -19.94
C ARG A 54 7.36 10.24 -21.23
N GLU A 55 6.18 10.85 -21.17
CA GLU A 55 5.31 11.05 -22.34
C GLU A 55 5.45 12.43 -22.99
N GLY A 56 6.22 13.35 -22.39
CA GLY A 56 6.48 14.68 -22.94
C GLY A 56 7.48 14.74 -24.10
N ASP A 57 8.27 13.68 -24.31
CA ASP A 57 9.37 13.66 -25.30
C ASP A 57 9.14 12.70 -26.48
N ALA A 58 7.96 12.08 -26.59
CA ALA A 58 7.58 11.33 -27.78
C ALA A 58 6.83 12.26 -28.75
N SER A 59 7.52 13.29 -29.26
CA SER A 59 7.07 13.98 -30.46
C SER A 59 7.21 13.01 -31.64
N PRO A 60 6.12 12.58 -32.29
CA PRO A 60 6.19 11.78 -33.51
C PRO A 60 6.49 12.72 -34.67
N ALA A 61 7.75 13.11 -34.81
CA ALA A 61 8.27 13.87 -35.94
C ALA A 61 9.78 13.59 -36.02
N ARG A 62 10.40 13.30 -37.15
CA ARG A 62 10.03 13.30 -38.57
C ARG A 62 11.33 12.88 -39.30
N GLY A 63 11.24 12.10 -40.38
CA GLY A 63 12.29 12.02 -41.40
C GLY A 63 13.37 10.97 -41.19
#